data_AF-A0A0F9IS96-F1
#
_entry.id   AF-A0A0F9IS96-F1
#
_cell.length_a   1.000
_cell.length_b   1.000
_cell.length_c   1.000
_cell.angle_alpha   90.00
_cell.angle_beta   90.00
_cell.angle_gamma   90.00
#
_symmetry.space_group_name_H-M   'P 1'
#
loop_
_entity.id
_entity.type
_entity.pdbx_description
1 polymer ?
#
loop_
_entity_poly.entity_id
_entity_poly.type
_entity_poly.pdbx_seq_one_letter_code
_entity_poly.pdbx_strand_id
1 'polypeptide(L)'
;MEFVIEESEENRRPIFSWCKDVEDGALDQAKNLANHPKIHTPVCLMPDVHQGYGMPIGGVIAVRNAVIPYAVGSDCGCGVLAARTELQSDKIRENELKDILDLMKQGVPVGFSYHSNDSKECRENRVWIEEWLEKNVDFEK
;
A
#
# COMPACT_ATOMS: atom_id res chain seq x y z
N MET A 1 -19.45 4.76 12.32
CA MET A 1 -17.98 4.66 12.48
C MET A 1 -17.60 5.88 13.29
N GLU A 2 -17.18 5.69 14.53
CA GLU A 2 -16.89 6.76 15.49
C GLU A 2 -15.37 7.00 15.53
N PHE A 3 -14.94 8.26 15.57
CA PHE A 3 -13.53 8.62 15.73
C PHE A 3 -13.22 8.75 17.23
N VAL A 4 -11.95 8.55 17.61
CA VAL A 4 -11.50 8.45 19.00
C VAL A 4 -10.89 9.76 19.51
N ILE A 5 -10.40 10.62 18.61
CA ILE A 5 -9.77 11.91 18.95
C ILE A 5 -10.36 13.01 18.06
N GLU A 6 -10.71 14.14 18.67
CA GLU A 6 -11.05 15.41 18.02
C GLU A 6 -10.22 16.54 18.63
N GLU A 7 -9.26 17.09 17.89
CA GLU A 7 -8.52 18.28 18.29
C GLU A 7 -8.93 19.47 17.40
N SER A 8 -9.73 20.40 17.91
CA SER A 8 -10.24 21.55 17.14
C SER A 8 -9.91 22.94 17.71
N GLU A 9 -9.61 23.06 19.00
CA GLU A 9 -9.43 24.38 19.64
C GLU A 9 -8.05 25.02 19.38
N GLU A 10 -6.99 24.22 19.17
CA GLU A 10 -5.62 24.73 18.98
C GLU A 10 -5.18 24.81 17.51
N ASN A 11 -5.93 24.17 16.60
CA ASN A 11 -5.51 23.98 15.21
C ASN A 11 -6.43 24.73 14.23
N ARG A 12 -5.88 25.22 13.11
CA ARG A 12 -6.68 25.84 12.03
C ARG A 12 -7.71 24.88 11.41
N ARG A 13 -7.42 23.58 11.43
CA ARG A 13 -8.31 22.51 10.97
C ARG A 13 -8.41 21.45 12.07
N PRO A 14 -9.58 20.83 12.26
CA PRO A 14 -9.68 19.75 13.23
C PRO A 14 -8.90 18.52 12.77
N ILE A 15 -8.43 17.73 13.74
CA ILE A 15 -7.82 16.43 13.52
C ILE A 15 -8.80 15.36 14.02
N PHE A 16 -9.15 14.41 13.15
CA PHE A 16 -9.95 13.23 13.49
C PHE A 16 -9.08 11.98 13.45
N SER A 17 -9.09 11.17 14.51
CA SER A 17 -8.33 9.91 14.54
C SER A 17 -9.23 8.70 14.70
N TRP A 18 -8.97 7.66 13.92
CA TRP A 18 -9.48 6.30 14.13
C TRP A 18 -8.45 5.38 14.80
N CYS A 19 -7.28 5.90 15.15
CA CYS A 19 -6.30 5.24 16.00
C CYS A 19 -6.43 5.73 17.44
N LYS A 20 -6.46 4.80 18.40
CA LYS A 20 -6.58 5.10 19.83
C LYS A 20 -5.31 5.75 20.39
N ASP A 21 -4.17 5.16 20.03
CA ASP A 21 -2.86 5.54 20.55
C ASP A 21 -2.01 6.03 19.37
N VAL A 22 -2.08 7.32 19.10
CA VAL A 22 -1.28 7.97 18.05
C VAL A 22 0.10 8.26 18.61
N GLU A 23 1.15 7.83 17.92
CA GLU A 23 2.54 8.18 18.25
C GLU A 23 2.74 9.70 18.26
N ASP A 24 3.49 10.22 19.23
CA ASP A 24 3.74 11.66 19.39
C ASP A 24 4.24 12.32 18.10
N GLY A 25 5.20 11.69 17.41
CA GLY A 25 5.73 12.21 16.15
C GLY A 25 4.71 12.22 15.00
N ALA A 26 3.78 11.26 14.98
CA ALA A 26 2.68 11.24 14.00
C ALA A 26 1.65 12.35 14.31
N LEU A 27 1.36 12.56 15.59
CA LEU A 27 0.46 13.63 16.05
C LEU A 27 1.04 15.02 15.76
N ASP A 28 2.35 15.22 15.97
CA ASP A 28 3.03 16.47 15.63
C ASP A 28 2.96 16.76 14.12
N GLN A 29 3.14 15.75 13.28
CA GLN A 29 2.95 15.89 11.83
C GLN A 29 1.51 16.23 11.48
N ALA A 30 0.53 15.60 12.14
CA ALA A 30 -0.88 15.91 11.95
C ALA A 30 -1.21 17.37 12.35
N LYS A 31 -0.67 17.86 13.47
CA LYS A 31 -0.79 19.26 13.93
C LYS A 31 -0.15 20.25 12.95
N ASN A 32 1.02 19.92 12.42
CA ASN A 32 1.67 20.73 11.38
C ASN A 32 0.79 20.84 10.11
N LEU A 33 0.21 19.72 9.67
CA LEU A 33 -0.71 19.70 8.54
C LEU A 33 -2.01 20.46 8.85
N ALA A 34 -2.59 20.26 10.03
CA ALA A 34 -3.82 20.93 10.45
C ALA A 34 -3.69 22.46 10.40
N ASN A 35 -2.48 22.97 10.67
CA ASN A 35 -2.14 24.39 10.60
C ASN A 35 -1.62 24.87 9.23
N HIS A 36 -1.37 23.96 8.29
CA HIS A 36 -0.82 24.30 6.99
C HIS A 36 -1.85 25.09 6.13
N PRO A 37 -1.45 26.23 5.51
CA PRO A 37 -2.41 27.18 4.96
C PRO A 37 -3.19 26.72 3.73
N LYS A 38 -2.70 25.66 3.07
CA LYS A 38 -3.32 25.06 1.87
C LYS A 38 -4.27 23.91 2.18
N ILE A 39 -4.37 23.47 3.44
CA ILE A 39 -5.25 22.38 3.85
C ILE A 39 -6.68 22.89 3.94
N HIS A 40 -7.58 22.20 3.25
CA HIS A 40 -8.96 22.62 3.05
C HIS A 40 -9.95 21.88 3.95
N THR A 41 -9.67 20.62 4.25
CA THR A 41 -10.51 19.73 5.08
C THR A 41 -9.90 19.50 6.46
N PRO A 42 -10.62 18.83 7.37
CA PRO A 42 -10.02 18.17 8.52
C PRO A 42 -8.85 17.24 8.11
N VAL A 43 -7.90 17.06 9.01
CA VAL A 43 -6.86 16.02 8.88
C VAL A 43 -7.42 14.75 9.48
N CYS A 44 -7.45 13.65 8.72
CA CYS A 44 -7.98 12.37 9.19
C CYS A 44 -6.84 11.37 9.35
N LEU A 45 -6.78 10.67 10.47
CA LEU A 45 -5.76 9.64 10.77
C LEU A 45 -6.42 8.27 10.79
N MET A 46 -5.95 7.38 9.93
CA MET A 46 -6.43 6.00 9.84
C MET A 46 -5.94 5.17 11.04
N PRO A 47 -6.54 3.99 11.31
CA PRO A 47 -6.15 3.15 12.45
C PRO A 47 -4.69 2.69 12.47
N ASP A 48 -4.03 2.67 11.32
CA ASP A 48 -2.63 2.27 11.11
C ASP A 48 -1.65 3.47 11.10
N VAL A 49 -2.09 4.63 11.56
CA VAL A 49 -1.29 5.86 11.57
C VAL A 49 0.01 5.69 12.36
N HIS A 50 1.11 6.17 11.79
CA HIS A 50 2.41 6.24 12.43
C HIS A 50 3.27 7.35 11.80
N GLN A 51 4.39 7.69 12.44
CA GLN A 51 5.25 8.77 11.99
C GLN A 51 5.78 8.50 10.57
N GLY A 52 5.58 9.47 9.67
CA GLY A 52 6.08 9.46 8.30
C GLY A 52 7.14 10.54 8.07
N TYR A 53 7.16 11.11 6.88
CA TYR A 53 8.02 12.25 6.52
C TYR A 53 7.15 13.46 6.18
N GLY A 54 6.97 14.37 7.14
CA GLY A 54 6.16 15.59 6.97
C GLY A 54 4.65 15.38 7.08
N MET A 55 4.13 14.28 6.55
CA MET A 55 2.78 13.78 6.76
C MET A 55 2.85 12.38 7.40
N PRO A 56 2.00 12.05 8.39
CA PRO A 56 1.97 10.70 8.93
C PRO A 56 1.47 9.72 7.87
N ILE A 57 2.03 8.51 7.87
CA ILE A 57 1.51 7.40 7.07
C ILE A 57 0.12 7.06 7.64
N GLY A 58 -0.84 6.73 6.78
CA GLY A 58 -2.24 6.57 7.19
C GLY A 58 -2.97 7.91 7.40
N GLY A 59 -2.39 9.05 7.05
CA GLY A 59 -3.08 10.34 7.03
C GLY A 59 -3.93 10.53 5.76
N VAL A 60 -5.02 11.29 5.87
CA VAL A 60 -5.84 11.75 4.73
C VAL A 60 -6.10 13.25 4.86
N ILE A 61 -5.80 13.98 3.80
CA ILE A 61 -5.98 15.43 3.69
C ILE A 61 -6.50 15.80 2.30
N ALA A 62 -7.22 16.92 2.20
CA ALA A 62 -7.49 17.56 0.93
C ALA A 62 -6.83 18.95 0.88
N VAL A 63 -6.07 19.19 -0.19
CA VAL A 63 -5.37 20.44 -0.46
C VAL A 63 -6.08 21.20 -1.58
N ARG A 64 -6.08 22.55 -1.50
CA ARG A 64 -6.62 23.40 -2.57
C ARG A 64 -5.49 24.24 -3.19
N ASN A 65 -5.40 24.22 -4.52
CA ASN A 65 -4.42 24.99 -5.31
C ASN A 65 -2.97 24.77 -4.85
N ALA A 66 -2.62 23.54 -4.47
CA ALA A 66 -1.28 23.14 -4.06
C ALA A 66 -1.11 21.63 -4.21
N VAL A 67 0.14 21.19 -4.33
CA VAL A 67 0.55 19.78 -4.21
C VAL A 67 1.56 19.72 -3.07
N ILE A 68 1.41 18.74 -2.17
CA ILE A 68 2.36 18.47 -1.10
C ILE A 68 3.01 17.12 -1.43
N PRO A 69 4.23 17.07 -2.02
CA PRO A 69 4.81 15.83 -2.52
C PRO A 69 4.91 14.72 -1.46
N TYR A 70 5.34 15.07 -0.26
CA TYR A 70 5.46 14.12 0.85
C TYR A 70 4.12 13.69 1.46
N ALA A 71 3.00 14.32 1.09
CA ALA A 71 1.67 13.79 1.38
C ALA A 71 1.27 12.62 0.47
N VAL A 72 1.92 12.48 -0.70
CA VAL A 72 1.77 11.33 -1.61
C VAL A 72 2.71 10.20 -1.20
N GLY A 73 3.90 10.55 -0.71
CA GLY A 73 4.96 9.61 -0.34
C GLY A 73 6.06 9.50 -1.39
N SER A 74 7.20 8.95 -1.00
CA SER A 74 8.36 8.77 -1.90
C SER A 74 8.11 7.71 -2.97
N ASP A 75 7.31 6.69 -2.65
CA ASP A 75 6.89 5.64 -3.56
C ASP A 75 5.50 5.97 -4.14
N CYS A 76 5.50 6.89 -5.10
CA CYS A 76 4.27 7.34 -5.76
C CYS A 76 3.63 6.21 -6.56
N GLY A 77 2.39 5.84 -6.21
CA GLY A 77 1.67 4.74 -6.85
C GLY A 77 1.87 3.39 -6.17
N CYS A 78 2.54 3.35 -5.01
CA CYS A 78 2.50 2.20 -4.12
C CYS A 78 1.05 1.81 -3.84
N GLY A 79 0.74 0.52 -3.99
CA GLY A 79 -0.62 0.03 -3.86
C GLY A 79 -0.69 -1.47 -4.04
N VAL A 80 -1.91 -2.01 -3.97
CA VAL A 80 -2.18 -3.43 -4.08
C VAL A 80 -3.07 -3.68 -5.29
N LEU A 81 -2.68 -4.68 -6.09
CA LEU A 81 -3.53 -5.26 -7.12
C LEU A 81 -3.98 -6.64 -6.63
N ALA A 82 -5.29 -6.87 -6.60
CA ALA A 82 -5.86 -8.18 -6.34
C ALA A 82 -6.50 -8.71 -7.64
N ALA A 83 -6.06 -9.89 -8.08
CA ALA A 83 -6.63 -10.61 -9.21
C ALA A 83 -7.37 -11.85 -8.70
N ARG A 84 -8.63 -12.02 -9.11
CA ARG A 84 -9.43 -13.19 -8.75
C ARG A 84 -9.13 -14.34 -9.71
N THR A 85 -8.88 -15.53 -9.17
CA THR A 85 -8.77 -16.78 -9.93
C THR A 85 -10.00 -17.66 -9.72
N GLU A 86 -10.13 -18.72 -10.50
CA GLU A 86 -11.16 -19.75 -10.32
C GLU A 86 -10.75 -20.84 -9.32
N LEU A 87 -9.52 -20.78 -8.80
CA LEU A 87 -8.97 -21.77 -7.89
C LEU A 87 -9.66 -21.74 -6.53
N GLN A 88 -9.99 -22.91 -6.00
CA GLN A 88 -10.55 -23.05 -4.66
C GLN A 88 -9.45 -23.46 -3.69
N SER A 89 -9.32 -22.73 -2.58
CA SER A 89 -8.21 -22.91 -1.63
C SER A 89 -8.18 -24.29 -0.98
N ASP A 90 -9.34 -24.93 -0.81
CA ASP A 90 -9.47 -26.28 -0.24
C ASP A 90 -9.07 -27.40 -1.22
N LYS A 91 -8.87 -27.06 -2.50
CA LYS A 91 -8.42 -27.99 -3.56
C LYS A 91 -6.92 -27.93 -3.83
N ILE A 92 -6.21 -26.97 -3.24
CA ILE A 92 -4.77 -26.79 -3.45
C ILE A 92 -4.00 -27.50 -2.34
N ARG A 93 -3.13 -28.44 -2.70
CA ARG A 93 -2.23 -29.10 -1.74
C ARG A 93 -1.00 -28.23 -1.47
N GLU A 94 -0.34 -28.47 -0.33
CA GLU A 94 0.82 -27.69 0.09
C GLU A 94 1.99 -27.75 -0.93
N ASN A 95 2.20 -28.89 -1.59
CA ASN A 95 3.23 -29.03 -2.62
C ASN A 95 2.91 -28.20 -3.88
N GLU A 96 1.65 -28.15 -4.30
CA GLU A 96 1.22 -27.34 -5.44
C GLU A 96 1.34 -25.84 -5.15
N LEU A 97 1.08 -25.43 -3.90
CA LEU A 97 1.32 -24.05 -3.48
C LEU A 97 2.79 -23.66 -3.58
N LYS A 98 3.71 -24.58 -3.23
CA LYS A 98 5.16 -24.35 -3.37
C LYS A 98 5.53 -24.18 -4.85
N ASP A 99 5.01 -25.03 -5.73
CA ASP A 99 5.27 -24.94 -7.16
C ASP A 99 4.76 -23.61 -7.75
N ILE A 100 3.55 -23.18 -7.38
CA ILE A 100 2.98 -21.88 -7.77
C ILE A 100 3.88 -20.72 -7.31
N LEU A 101 4.30 -20.73 -6.04
CA LEU A 101 5.18 -19.68 -5.50
C LEU A 101 6.53 -19.64 -6.21
N ASP A 102 7.10 -20.80 -6.54
CA ASP A 102 8.39 -20.86 -7.22
C ASP A 102 8.31 -20.34 -8.67
N LEU A 103 7.20 -20.56 -9.37
CA LEU A 103 6.94 -19.94 -10.66
C LEU A 103 6.77 -18.44 -10.57
N MET A 104 6.04 -17.95 -9.56
CA MET A 104 5.88 -16.52 -9.34
C MET A 104 7.24 -15.85 -9.12
N LYS A 105 8.13 -16.46 -8.32
CA LYS A 105 9.49 -15.94 -8.11
C LYS A 105 10.34 -15.93 -9.39
N GLN A 106 10.15 -16.90 -10.27
CA GLN A 106 10.84 -16.95 -11.56
C GLN A 106 10.31 -15.87 -12.53
N GLY A 107 9.01 -15.63 -12.53
CA GLY A 107 8.35 -14.66 -13.43
C GLY A 107 8.33 -13.21 -12.94
N VAL A 108 8.46 -12.97 -11.63
CA VAL A 108 8.42 -11.65 -11.01
C VAL A 108 9.81 -11.29 -10.46
N PRO A 109 10.59 -10.45 -11.15
CA PRO A 109 11.90 -10.03 -10.66
C PRO A 109 11.76 -9.18 -9.40
N VAL A 110 12.54 -9.50 -8.36
CA VAL A 110 12.53 -8.80 -7.07
C VAL A 110 13.94 -8.35 -6.66
N GLY A 111 14.04 -7.17 -6.06
CA GLY A 111 15.29 -6.64 -5.49
C GLY A 111 16.10 -5.74 -6.43
N PHE A 112 17.00 -4.97 -5.81
CA PHE A 112 17.74 -3.89 -6.50
C PHE A 112 18.68 -4.38 -7.61
N SER A 113 19.09 -5.65 -7.59
CA SER A 113 19.95 -6.25 -8.61
C SER A 113 19.32 -6.31 -10.00
N TYR A 114 17.99 -6.21 -10.09
CA TYR A 114 17.24 -6.26 -11.35
C TYR A 114 16.90 -4.87 -11.90
N HIS A 115 17.31 -3.77 -11.24
CA HIS A 115 17.02 -2.40 -11.70
C HIS A 115 17.97 -1.88 -12.79
N SER A 116 19.20 -2.39 -12.85
CA SER A 116 20.24 -1.95 -13.80
C SER A 116 20.20 -2.68 -15.13
N ASN A 117 19.53 -3.83 -15.19
CA ASN A 117 19.29 -4.56 -16.43
C ASN A 117 17.86 -4.24 -16.89
N ASP A 118 17.76 -3.52 -18.01
CA ASP A 118 16.59 -3.53 -18.90
C ASP A 118 16.51 -4.97 -19.48
N SER A 119 16.18 -5.93 -18.62
CA SER A 119 16.45 -7.34 -18.88
C SER A 119 15.46 -7.85 -19.92
N LYS A 120 15.95 -7.97 -21.16
CA LYS A 120 15.36 -8.85 -22.19
C LYS A 120 14.96 -10.21 -21.60
N GLU A 121 15.75 -10.71 -20.65
CA GLU A 121 15.52 -11.96 -19.93
C GLU A 121 14.16 -12.00 -19.16
N CYS A 122 13.70 -10.91 -18.55
CA CYS A 122 12.36 -10.87 -17.94
C CYS A 122 11.23 -10.78 -18.97
N ARG A 123 11.51 -10.28 -20.20
CA ARG A 123 10.54 -10.24 -21.30
C ARG A 123 10.46 -11.56 -22.06
N GLU A 124 11.56 -12.30 -22.13
CA GLU A 124 11.72 -13.53 -22.92
C GLU A 124 11.40 -14.79 -22.09
N ASN A 125 11.63 -14.78 -20.76
CA ASN A 125 11.25 -15.89 -19.86
C ASN A 125 9.81 -15.77 -19.32
N ARG A 126 8.88 -15.25 -20.12
CA ARG A 126 7.44 -15.29 -19.81
C ARG A 126 6.94 -16.73 -19.93
N VAL A 127 7.20 -17.56 -18.92
CA VAL A 127 6.30 -18.67 -18.66
C VAL A 127 5.00 -18.03 -18.18
N TRP A 128 3.99 -17.99 -19.04
CA TRP A 128 2.67 -17.56 -18.63
C TRP A 128 2.21 -18.52 -17.54
N ILE A 129 1.94 -17.98 -16.35
CA ILE A 129 1.49 -18.76 -15.20
C ILE A 129 0.30 -19.63 -15.61
N GLU A 130 -0.61 -19.11 -16.44
CA GLU A 130 -1.74 -19.84 -17.04
C GLU A 130 -1.30 -21.07 -17.83
N GLU A 131 -0.35 -20.95 -18.76
CA GLU A 131 0.14 -22.08 -19.57
C GLU A 131 0.86 -23.15 -18.75
N TRP A 132 1.56 -22.76 -17.68
CA TRP A 132 2.18 -23.72 -16.78
C TRP A 132 1.12 -24.43 -15.92
N LEU A 133 0.15 -23.67 -15.40
CA LEU A 133 -0.94 -24.18 -14.58
C LEU A 133 -1.75 -25.22 -15.34
N GLU A 134 -2.13 -24.94 -16.59
CA GLU A 134 -2.87 -25.88 -17.45
C GLU A 134 -2.12 -27.20 -17.72
N LYS A 135 -0.78 -27.15 -17.78
CA LYS A 135 0.04 -28.33 -18.10
C LYS A 135 0.39 -29.19 -16.90
N ASN A 136 0.48 -28.59 -15.71
CA ASN A 136 1.08 -29.24 -14.54
C ASN A 136 0.12 -29.38 -13.36
N VAL A 137 -1.05 -28.73 -13.41
CA VAL A 137 -2.06 -28.81 -12.35
C VAL A 137 -3.35 -29.37 -12.95
N ASP A 138 -3.82 -30.48 -12.39
CA ASP A 138 -5.08 -31.11 -12.78
C ASP A 138 -6.21 -30.49 -11.95
N PHE A 139 -6.89 -29.48 -12.52
CA PHE A 139 -7.97 -28.75 -11.85
C PHE A 139 -9.30 -29.52 -11.78
N GLU A 140 -9.40 -30.70 -12.41
CA GLU A 140 -10.62 -31.53 -12.43
C GLU A 140 -10.64 -32.64 -11.36
N LYS A 141 -9.64 -32.71 -10.48
CA LYS A 141 -9.60 -33.63 -9.32
C LYS A 141 -9.87 -32.92 -8.00
#